data_AF-A0A7V9KRF6-F1
#
_entry.id   AF-A0A7V9KRF6-F1
#
_cell.length_a   1.000
_cell.length_b   1.000
_cell.length_c   1.000
_cell.angle_alpha   90.00
_cell.angle_beta   90.00
_cell.angle_gamma   90.00
#
_symmetry.space_group_name_H-M   'P 1'
#
loop_
_entity.id
_entity.type
_entity.pdbx_description
1 polymer ?
#
loop_
_entity_poly.entity_id
_entity_poly.type
_entity_poly.pdbx_seq_one_letter_code
_entity_poly.pdbx_strand_id
1 'polypeptide(L)'
;MTVLVGGVGELFQGDLDLGRLAAERLRTEQFRPDVLIEELHYGAVAVSQRLEELRPSAFVMVGAVHRGRPAGTVQRSRVSATHSKPDEVQAAVGDAVTGYVSIDLIIEVAGAFGALPPRTVAIEVEPAWLGPGEGLSPAAQNGLSSALQLVRAEVERQPLFCLVDELDPLLVDDRITPCPALDVIRALLTELRRLDRDGDWGATFALRDRLRCSVVAGSTGEGMDAQDWALWWVLLEELDRLQALDASEPAES
;
A
#
# COMPACT_ATOMS: atom_id res chain seq x y z
N MET A 1 -9.71 -0.76 11.45
CA MET A 1 -8.67 -0.50 10.44
C MET A 1 -9.14 0.67 9.61
N THR A 2 -8.28 1.60 9.21
CA THR A 2 -8.66 2.72 8.33
C THR A 2 -7.55 2.91 7.30
N VAL A 3 -7.91 2.96 6.03
CA VAL A 3 -6.98 3.12 4.91
C VAL A 3 -7.19 4.50 4.32
N LEU A 4 -6.16 5.34 4.30
CA LEU A 4 -6.20 6.60 3.59
C LEU A 4 -5.61 6.42 2.20
N VAL A 5 -6.34 6.83 1.17
CA VAL A 5 -5.87 6.93 -0.21
C VAL A 5 -5.79 8.41 -0.57
N GLY A 6 -4.59 8.89 -0.87
CA GLY A 6 -4.29 10.29 -1.14
C GLY A 6 -3.90 10.53 -2.59
N GLY A 7 -4.71 11.30 -3.32
CA GLY A 7 -4.33 11.83 -4.63
C GLY A 7 -3.42 13.05 -4.49
N VAL A 8 -2.16 12.93 -4.88
CA VAL A 8 -1.15 14.00 -4.80
C VAL A 8 -0.91 14.58 -6.18
N GLY A 9 -1.16 15.88 -6.34
CA GLY A 9 -0.96 16.54 -7.63
C GLY A 9 -0.86 18.05 -7.53
N GLU A 10 -0.28 18.62 -8.57
CA GLU A 10 -0.15 20.06 -8.77
C GLU A 10 -1.26 20.55 -9.71
N LEU A 11 -2.16 21.37 -9.18
CA LEU A 11 -3.35 21.81 -9.89
C LEU A 11 -3.00 22.55 -11.18
N PHE A 12 -3.65 22.15 -12.28
CA PHE A 12 -3.51 22.78 -13.61
C PHE A 12 -2.09 22.71 -14.23
N GLN A 13 -1.25 21.76 -13.77
CA GLN A 13 0.10 21.52 -14.29
C GLN A 13 0.17 20.28 -15.21
N GLY A 14 -0.83 20.11 -16.08
CA GLY A 14 -0.87 19.00 -17.04
C GLY A 14 -0.82 17.64 -16.36
N ASP A 15 0.22 16.85 -16.65
CA ASP A 15 0.39 15.50 -16.08
C ASP A 15 0.61 15.52 -14.57
N LEU A 16 1.11 16.63 -13.99
CA LEU A 16 1.32 16.75 -12.55
C LEU A 16 0.00 16.84 -11.76
N ASP A 17 -1.14 17.10 -12.42
CA ASP A 17 -2.48 17.09 -11.81
C ASP A 17 -3.08 15.66 -11.71
N LEU A 18 -2.31 14.63 -12.09
CA LEU A 18 -2.78 13.23 -12.15
C LEU A 18 -3.36 12.72 -10.83
N GLY A 19 -2.74 13.05 -9.69
CA GLY A 19 -3.23 12.57 -8.39
C GLY A 19 -4.62 13.11 -8.05
N ARG A 20 -4.94 14.36 -8.42
CA ARG A 20 -6.30 14.90 -8.23
C ARG A 20 -7.31 14.10 -9.03
N LEU A 21 -7.02 13.85 -10.31
CA LEU A 21 -7.87 13.05 -11.19
C LEU A 21 -8.02 11.60 -10.71
N ALA A 22 -6.97 11.03 -10.11
CA ALA A 22 -7.02 9.72 -9.48
C ALA A 22 -8.01 9.71 -8.31
N ALA A 23 -7.88 10.65 -7.36
CA ALA A 23 -8.78 10.76 -6.23
C ALA A 23 -10.23 11.02 -6.67
N GLU A 24 -10.44 11.88 -7.68
CA GLU A 24 -11.77 12.15 -8.25
C GLU A 24 -12.42 10.87 -8.79
N ARG A 25 -11.69 10.06 -9.56
CA ARG A 25 -12.20 8.78 -10.09
C ARG A 25 -12.48 7.79 -8.97
N LEU A 26 -11.55 7.59 -8.04
CA LEU A 26 -11.70 6.64 -6.94
C LEU A 26 -12.92 6.97 -6.06
N ARG A 27 -13.25 8.25 -5.85
CA ARG A 27 -14.44 8.64 -5.06
C ARG A 27 -15.77 8.25 -5.71
N THR A 28 -15.78 8.00 -7.03
CA THR A 28 -16.99 7.52 -7.72
C THR A 28 -17.20 6.02 -7.54
N GLU A 29 -16.21 5.31 -7.01
CA GLU A 29 -16.24 3.87 -6.79
C GLU A 29 -16.77 3.54 -5.40
N GLN A 30 -17.23 2.30 -5.23
CA GLN A 30 -17.71 1.79 -3.94
C GLN A 30 -16.57 1.06 -3.24
N PHE A 31 -15.90 1.75 -2.32
CA PHE A 31 -14.98 1.11 -1.38
C PHE A 31 -15.69 0.73 -0.08
N ARG A 32 -15.01 -0.09 0.72
CA ARG A 32 -15.43 -0.40 2.09
C ARG A 32 -15.47 0.89 2.93
N PRO A 33 -16.34 0.98 3.96
CA PRO A 33 -16.50 2.21 4.76
C PRO A 33 -15.24 2.68 5.49
N ASP A 34 -14.25 1.80 5.65
CA ASP A 34 -12.97 2.07 6.28
C ASP A 34 -11.91 2.67 5.33
N VAL A 35 -12.24 2.86 4.05
CA VAL A 35 -11.37 3.47 3.05
C VAL A 35 -11.76 4.93 2.85
N LEU A 36 -10.81 5.84 3.11
CA LEU A 36 -10.97 7.27 2.92
C LEU A 36 -10.19 7.71 1.68
N ILE A 37 -10.81 8.51 0.82
CA ILE A 37 -10.16 9.05 -0.38
C ILE A 37 -10.10 10.57 -0.30
N GLU A 38 -8.90 11.11 -0.24
CA GLU A 38 -8.65 12.55 -0.13
C GLU A 38 -7.79 13.07 -1.30
N GLU A 39 -8.04 14.32 -1.69
CA GLU A 39 -7.11 15.08 -2.52
C GLU A 39 -6.13 15.79 -1.62
N LEU A 40 -4.83 15.56 -1.80
CA LEU A 40 -3.77 16.06 -0.93
C LEU A 40 -3.02 17.24 -1.58
N HIS A 41 -3.76 18.18 -2.16
CA HIS A 41 -3.17 19.38 -2.79
C HIS A 41 -2.86 20.51 -1.78
N TYR A 42 -3.16 20.32 -0.50
CA TYR A 42 -3.17 21.38 0.53
C TYR A 42 -1.87 21.53 1.36
N GLY A 43 -0.75 21.00 0.84
CA GLY A 43 0.60 21.15 1.43
C GLY A 43 1.00 20.06 2.44
N ALA A 44 2.27 19.69 2.44
CA ALA A 44 2.78 18.49 3.16
C ALA A 44 2.67 18.57 4.70
N VAL A 45 2.78 19.75 5.30
CA VAL A 45 2.62 19.93 6.76
C VAL A 45 1.17 19.64 7.18
N ALA A 46 0.20 20.15 6.43
CA ALA A 46 -1.21 19.91 6.70
C ALA A 46 -1.58 18.44 6.45
N VAL A 47 -0.98 17.79 5.43
CA VAL A 47 -1.11 16.33 5.25
C VAL A 47 -0.58 15.56 6.47
N SER A 48 0.55 15.98 7.04
CA SER A 48 1.12 15.35 8.24
C SER A 48 0.19 15.45 9.45
N GLN A 49 -0.37 16.64 9.69
CA GLN A 49 -1.37 16.85 10.74
C GLN A 49 -2.62 15.98 10.51
N ARG A 50 -3.07 15.88 9.26
CA ARG A 50 -4.20 15.04 8.89
C ARG A 50 -3.95 13.55 9.19
N LEU A 51 -2.73 13.06 8.91
CA LEU A 51 -2.33 11.70 9.25
C LEU A 51 -2.31 11.46 10.76
N GLU A 52 -1.85 12.43 11.56
CA GLU A 52 -1.86 12.34 13.03
C GLU A 52 -3.28 12.32 13.62
N GLU A 53 -4.20 13.08 13.03
CA GLU A 53 -5.62 13.11 13.41
C GLU A 53 -6.32 11.80 13.08
N LEU A 54 -6.15 11.31 11.85
CA LEU A 54 -6.83 10.10 11.36
C LEU A 54 -6.22 8.81 11.92
N ARG A 55 -4.91 8.79 12.15
CA ARG A 55 -4.10 7.61 12.49
C ARG A 55 -4.45 6.39 11.63
N PRO A 56 -4.41 6.49 10.29
CA PRO A 56 -4.76 5.38 9.44
C PRO A 56 -3.76 4.24 9.64
N SER A 57 -4.22 3.00 9.53
CA SER A 57 -3.36 1.81 9.57
C SER A 57 -2.51 1.69 8.31
N ALA A 58 -2.97 2.28 7.20
CA ALA A 58 -2.24 2.33 5.94
C ALA A 58 -2.50 3.61 5.17
N PHE A 59 -1.51 4.05 4.40
CA PHE A 59 -1.57 5.23 3.55
C PHE A 59 -1.06 4.92 2.14
N VAL A 60 -1.91 5.10 1.14
CA VAL A 60 -1.59 4.87 -0.28
C VAL A 60 -1.63 6.22 -0.99
N MET A 61 -0.49 6.67 -1.49
CA MET A 61 -0.38 7.88 -2.30
C MET A 61 -0.36 7.54 -3.77
N VAL A 62 -1.06 8.34 -4.58
CA VAL A 62 -1.04 8.23 -6.05
C VAL A 62 -0.84 9.60 -6.68
N GLY A 63 0.07 9.71 -7.63
CA GLY A 63 0.42 10.99 -8.27
C GLY A 63 1.47 10.84 -9.35
N ALA A 64 1.73 11.93 -10.07
CA ALA A 64 2.79 11.96 -11.08
C ALA A 64 4.12 12.41 -10.46
N VAL A 65 5.21 11.69 -10.79
CA VAL A 65 6.56 12.03 -10.32
C VAL A 65 7.56 11.78 -11.44
N HIS A 66 8.35 12.81 -11.76
CA HIS A 66 9.39 12.71 -12.76
C HIS A 66 10.61 11.98 -12.21
N ARG A 67 10.91 10.79 -12.73
CA ARG A 67 12.10 10.00 -12.39
C ARG A 67 12.97 9.69 -13.61
N GLY A 68 12.60 10.19 -14.79
CA GLY A 68 13.32 9.96 -16.04
C GLY A 68 13.03 8.59 -16.68
N ARG A 69 11.95 7.93 -16.26
CA ARG A 69 11.44 6.69 -16.90
C ARG A 69 10.73 7.04 -18.22
N PRO A 70 10.31 6.05 -19.04
CA PRO A 70 9.39 6.32 -20.14
C PRO A 70 8.06 6.88 -19.63
N ALA A 71 7.51 7.88 -20.31
CA ALA A 71 6.23 8.48 -19.91
C ALA A 71 5.09 7.46 -19.83
N GLY A 72 4.22 7.61 -18.83
CA GLY A 72 3.13 6.66 -18.52
C GLY A 72 3.58 5.43 -17.74
N THR A 73 4.88 5.23 -17.49
CA THR A 73 5.37 4.16 -16.61
C THR A 73 4.80 4.34 -15.22
N VAL A 74 4.24 3.27 -14.65
CA VAL A 74 3.74 3.25 -13.28
C VAL A 74 4.67 2.45 -12.40
N GLN A 75 5.03 3.00 -11.23
CA GLN A 75 5.83 2.30 -10.25
C GLN A 75 5.16 2.35 -8.88
N ARG A 76 4.99 1.18 -8.28
CA ARG A 76 4.61 1.01 -6.88
C ARG A 76 5.87 0.87 -6.03
N SER A 77 5.96 1.59 -4.92
CA SER A 77 7.08 1.49 -3.99
C SER A 77 6.59 1.56 -2.54
N ARG A 78 7.20 0.72 -1.69
CA ARG A 78 6.96 0.76 -0.26
C ARG A 78 7.80 1.88 0.35
N VAL A 79 7.13 2.85 0.96
CA VAL A 79 7.81 3.95 1.65
C VAL A 79 8.40 3.40 2.95
N SER A 80 9.71 3.47 3.06
CA SER A 80 10.43 3.13 4.29
C SER A 80 10.57 4.41 5.12
N ALA A 81 10.43 4.31 6.45
CA ALA A 81 10.63 5.46 7.33
C ALA A 81 12.04 6.03 7.12
N THR A 82 12.13 7.23 6.56
CA THR A 82 13.39 7.95 6.39
C THR A 82 13.76 8.59 7.72
N HIS A 83 15.02 8.41 8.13
CA HIS A 83 15.60 9.16 9.26
C HIS A 83 16.28 10.39 8.69
N SER A 84 15.49 11.37 8.26
CA SER A 84 16.03 12.65 7.79
C SER A 84 16.65 13.41 8.97
N LYS A 85 17.78 14.08 8.72
CA LYS A 85 18.42 14.91 9.75
C LYS A 85 17.58 16.16 10.00
N PRO A 86 17.60 16.75 11.21
CA PRO A 86 16.82 17.95 11.53
C PRO A 86 16.97 19.11 10.52
N ASP A 87 18.17 19.31 9.97
CA ASP A 87 18.43 20.35 8.96
C ASP A 87 17.73 20.07 7.62
N GLU A 88 17.63 18.80 7.22
CA GLU A 88 16.91 18.36 6.00
C GLU A 88 15.39 18.52 6.19
N VAL A 89 14.89 18.24 7.40
CA VAL A 89 13.49 18.49 7.77
C VAL A 89 13.16 19.97 7.71
N GLN A 90 14.03 20.83 8.25
CA GLN A 90 13.81 22.28 8.22
C GLN A 90 13.81 22.82 6.77
N ALA A 91 14.66 22.28 5.90
CA ALA A 91 14.66 22.63 4.47
C ALA A 91 13.37 22.17 3.78
N ALA A 92 12.94 20.91 3.98
CA ALA A 92 11.71 20.38 3.40
C ALA A 92 10.46 21.13 3.88
N VAL A 93 10.40 21.49 5.17
CA VAL A 93 9.33 22.35 5.71
C VAL A 93 9.36 23.74 5.05
N GLY A 94 10.55 24.30 4.82
CA GLY A 94 10.72 25.55 4.08
C GLY A 94 10.18 25.49 2.66
N ASP A 95 10.47 24.40 1.93
CA ASP A 95 9.98 24.17 0.57
C ASP A 95 8.46 23.97 0.55
N ALA A 96 7.89 23.29 1.56
CA ALA A 96 6.44 23.11 1.69
C ALA A 96 5.65 24.40 1.91
N VAL A 97 6.29 25.47 2.42
CA VAL A 97 5.66 26.79 2.58
C VAL A 97 5.41 27.49 1.24
N THR A 98 6.05 27.04 0.15
CA THR A 98 5.89 27.63 -1.19
C THR A 98 4.58 27.23 -1.89
N GLY A 99 3.80 26.31 -1.31
CA GLY A 99 2.46 25.92 -1.80
C GLY A 99 2.45 24.78 -2.83
N TYR A 100 3.62 24.24 -3.19
CA TYR A 100 3.72 23.02 -4.00
C TYR A 100 3.66 21.78 -3.10
N VAL A 101 3.06 20.71 -3.63
CA VAL A 101 2.99 19.42 -2.93
C VAL A 101 3.28 18.29 -3.89
N SER A 102 4.25 17.47 -3.51
CA SER A 102 4.67 16.28 -4.22
C SER A 102 4.66 15.08 -3.28
N ILE A 103 4.68 13.88 -3.84
CA ILE A 103 4.79 12.64 -3.05
C ILE A 103 6.05 12.68 -2.19
N ASP A 104 7.18 13.10 -2.76
CA ASP A 104 8.46 13.19 -2.06
C ASP A 104 8.37 14.13 -0.85
N LEU A 105 7.78 15.31 -1.05
CA LEU A 105 7.64 16.29 0.01
C LEU A 105 6.73 15.81 1.15
N ILE A 106 5.65 15.08 0.82
CA ILE A 106 4.80 14.45 1.84
C ILE A 106 5.59 13.40 2.62
N ILE A 107 6.34 12.53 1.92
CA ILE A 107 7.13 11.47 2.57
C ILE A 107 8.16 12.09 3.52
N GLU A 108 8.90 13.10 3.08
CA GLU A 108 9.92 13.76 3.87
C GLU A 108 9.34 14.44 5.12
N VAL A 109 8.29 15.26 4.94
CA VAL A 109 7.70 16.03 6.04
C VAL A 109 6.95 15.13 7.02
N ALA A 110 6.09 14.24 6.53
CA ALA A 110 5.34 13.33 7.40
C ALA A 110 6.27 12.29 8.06
N GLY A 111 7.30 11.84 7.35
CA GLY A 111 8.32 10.94 7.90
C GLY A 111 9.11 11.60 9.02
N ALA A 112 9.50 12.86 8.84
CA ALA A 112 10.20 13.65 9.86
C ALA A 112 9.38 13.86 11.14
N PHE A 113 8.05 14.04 11.00
CA PHE A 113 7.15 14.13 12.14
C PHE A 113 6.77 12.77 12.75
N GLY A 114 7.19 11.65 12.12
CA GLY A 114 6.75 10.32 12.55
C GLY A 114 5.26 10.07 12.33
N ALA A 115 4.63 10.85 11.44
CA ALA A 115 3.20 10.80 11.15
C ALA A 115 2.84 9.74 10.10
N LEU A 116 3.81 9.24 9.33
CA LEU A 116 3.57 8.18 8.34
C LEU A 116 3.15 6.87 9.02
N PRO A 117 2.03 6.26 8.61
CA PRO A 117 1.67 4.92 9.06
C PRO A 117 2.76 3.91 8.73
N PRO A 118 2.88 2.83 9.53
CA PRO A 118 3.83 1.77 9.25
C PRO A 118 3.72 1.29 7.81
N ARG A 119 2.48 1.13 7.31
CA ARG A 119 2.16 0.76 5.93
C ARG A 119 1.86 1.98 5.06
N THR A 120 2.92 2.55 4.49
CA THR A 120 2.84 3.65 3.50
C THR A 120 3.36 3.18 2.14
N VAL A 121 2.58 3.41 1.08
CA VAL A 121 2.88 3.02 -0.31
C VAL A 121 2.74 4.24 -1.22
N ALA A 122 3.67 4.42 -2.15
CA ALA A 122 3.60 5.41 -3.22
C ALA A 122 3.41 4.70 -4.57
N ILE A 123 2.40 5.14 -5.33
CA ILE A 123 2.11 4.72 -6.70
C ILE A 123 2.36 5.94 -7.60
N GLU A 124 3.50 5.91 -8.27
CA GLU A 124 3.97 7.02 -9.10
C GLU A 124 3.70 6.75 -10.57
N VAL A 125 3.24 7.77 -11.29
CA VAL A 125 3.16 7.75 -12.75
C VAL A 125 4.20 8.70 -13.34
N GLU A 126 4.98 8.23 -14.31
CA GLU A 126 5.94 9.08 -15.00
C GLU A 126 5.21 10.05 -15.96
N PRO A 127 5.37 11.37 -15.81
CA PRO A 127 4.73 12.36 -16.68
C PRO A 127 5.43 12.44 -18.06
N ALA A 128 4.68 12.77 -19.10
CA ALA A 128 5.21 13.21 -20.39
C ALA A 128 5.42 14.74 -20.44
N TRP A 129 4.64 15.49 -19.65
CA TRP A 129 4.64 16.95 -19.63
C TRP A 129 4.73 17.49 -18.20
N LEU A 130 5.62 18.46 -17.97
CA LEU A 130 5.90 19.04 -16.64
C LEU A 130 5.47 20.50 -16.51
N GLY A 131 4.83 21.05 -17.54
CA GLY A 131 4.43 22.46 -17.56
C GLY A 131 2.93 22.67 -17.36
N PRO A 132 2.48 23.93 -17.36
CA PRO A 132 1.07 24.27 -17.36
C PRO A 132 0.33 23.57 -18.51
N GLY A 133 -0.88 23.10 -18.24
CA GLY A 133 -1.67 22.40 -19.22
C GLY A 133 -3.03 21.97 -18.68
N GLU A 134 -4.01 21.90 -19.58
CA GLU A 134 -5.32 21.33 -19.27
C GLU A 134 -5.32 19.84 -19.60
N GLY A 135 -5.56 19.02 -18.57
CA GLY A 135 -5.69 17.58 -18.70
C GLY A 135 -4.36 16.83 -18.85
N LEU A 136 -4.48 15.51 -18.95
CA LEU A 136 -3.36 14.58 -19.04
C LEU A 136 -2.96 14.33 -20.49
N SER A 137 -1.66 14.15 -20.72
CA SER A 137 -1.13 13.55 -21.93
C SER A 137 -1.67 12.12 -22.12
N PRO A 138 -1.70 11.59 -23.35
CA PRO A 138 -2.15 10.21 -23.59
C PRO A 138 -1.36 9.17 -22.78
N ALA A 139 -0.05 9.39 -22.58
CA ALA A 139 0.79 8.50 -21.79
C ALA A 139 0.41 8.53 -20.31
N ALA A 140 0.23 9.72 -19.74
CA ALA A 140 -0.21 9.88 -18.34
C ALA A 140 -1.64 9.37 -18.12
N GLN A 141 -2.54 9.50 -19.10
CA GLN A 141 -3.88 8.95 -19.04
C GLN A 141 -3.88 7.41 -18.98
N ASN A 142 -3.02 6.75 -19.76
CA ASN A 142 -2.84 5.31 -19.69
C ASN A 142 -2.22 4.90 -18.35
N GLY A 143 -1.18 5.62 -17.90
CA GLY A 143 -0.55 5.40 -16.60
C GLY A 143 -1.53 5.57 -15.44
N LEU A 144 -2.45 6.53 -15.52
CA LEU A 144 -3.51 6.72 -14.52
C LEU A 144 -4.41 5.47 -14.43
N SER A 145 -4.81 4.87 -15.54
CA SER A 145 -5.62 3.63 -15.52
C SER A 145 -4.88 2.50 -14.77
N SER A 146 -3.61 2.28 -15.06
CA SER A 146 -2.79 1.28 -14.37
C SER A 146 -2.53 1.63 -12.90
N ALA A 147 -2.34 2.92 -12.57
CA ALA A 147 -2.18 3.37 -11.20
C ALA A 147 -3.45 3.11 -10.37
N LEU A 148 -4.64 3.33 -10.94
CA LEU A 148 -5.91 3.03 -10.27
C LEU A 148 -6.07 1.53 -9.97
N GLN A 149 -5.67 0.65 -10.89
CA GLN A 149 -5.65 -0.79 -10.64
C GLN A 149 -4.74 -1.14 -9.46
N LEU A 150 -3.54 -0.56 -9.41
CA LEU A 150 -2.62 -0.76 -8.29
C LEU A 150 -3.18 -0.21 -6.97
N VAL A 151 -3.82 0.96 -6.96
CA VAL A 151 -4.47 1.50 -5.75
C VAL A 151 -5.52 0.54 -5.22
N ARG A 152 -6.38 -0.01 -6.09
CA ARG A 152 -7.40 -1.00 -5.69
C ARG A 152 -6.76 -2.24 -5.11
N ALA A 153 -5.74 -2.79 -5.78
CA ALA A 153 -5.01 -3.95 -5.29
C ALA A 153 -4.40 -3.69 -3.89
N GLU A 154 -3.80 -2.52 -3.67
CA GLU A 154 -3.25 -2.15 -2.37
C GLU A 154 -4.32 -2.03 -1.28
N VAL A 155 -5.47 -1.44 -1.59
CA VAL A 155 -6.61 -1.32 -0.65
C VAL A 155 -7.19 -2.69 -0.31
N GLU A 156 -7.35 -3.56 -1.30
CA GLU A 156 -7.89 -4.90 -1.13
C GLU A 156 -6.97 -5.81 -0.32
N ARG A 157 -5.65 -5.62 -0.37
CA ARG A 157 -4.66 -6.39 0.40
C ARG A 157 -4.54 -5.95 1.87
N GLN A 158 -5.10 -4.80 2.27
CA GLN A 158 -4.93 -4.30 3.64
C GLN A 158 -5.43 -5.24 4.76
N PRO A 159 -6.56 -5.94 4.63
CA PRO A 159 -7.01 -6.88 5.67
C PRO A 159 -6.04 -8.05 5.86
N LEU A 160 -5.53 -8.64 4.77
CA LEU A 160 -4.49 -9.68 4.80
C LEU A 160 -3.26 -9.21 5.58
N PHE A 161 -2.85 -7.98 5.31
CA PHE A 161 -1.69 -7.35 5.89
C PHE A 161 -1.84 -7.08 7.39
N CYS A 162 -2.98 -6.57 7.84
CA CYS A 162 -3.26 -6.48 9.28
C CYS A 162 -3.26 -7.85 9.97
N LEU A 163 -3.79 -8.88 9.32
CA LEU A 163 -3.75 -10.24 9.85
C LEU A 163 -2.32 -10.78 10.00
N VAL A 164 -1.43 -10.46 9.05
CA VAL A 164 0.01 -10.80 9.16
C VAL A 164 0.62 -10.16 10.40
N ASP A 165 0.30 -8.89 10.70
CA ASP A 165 0.82 -8.20 11.89
C ASP A 165 0.32 -8.83 13.19
N GLU A 166 -0.92 -9.34 13.20
CA GLU A 166 -1.49 -10.06 14.34
C GLU A 166 -0.88 -11.45 14.53
N LEU A 167 -0.60 -12.16 13.43
CA LEU A 167 -0.01 -13.50 13.44
C LEU A 167 1.47 -13.51 13.77
N ASP A 168 2.21 -12.46 13.44
CA ASP A 168 3.66 -12.44 13.60
C ASP A 168 4.14 -12.69 15.05
N PRO A 169 3.70 -11.91 16.06
CA PRO A 169 4.16 -12.11 17.44
C PRO A 169 3.77 -13.49 18.00
N LEU A 170 2.71 -14.09 17.47
CA LEU A 170 2.19 -15.39 17.88
C LEU A 170 3.08 -16.56 17.42
N LEU A 171 3.93 -16.37 16.41
CA LEU A 171 4.73 -17.44 15.79
C LEU A 171 6.23 -17.36 16.10
N VAL A 172 6.65 -16.26 16.74
CA VAL A 172 8.04 -16.03 17.18
C VAL A 172 8.34 -16.72 18.52
N ASP A 173 7.33 -16.90 19.38
CA ASP A 173 7.50 -17.58 20.68
C ASP A 173 7.55 -19.10 20.52
N ASP A 174 8.38 -19.78 21.33
CA ASP A 174 8.54 -21.25 21.36
C ASP A 174 7.34 -21.97 22.01
N ARG A 175 6.21 -21.26 22.15
CA ARG A 175 4.95 -21.78 22.71
C ARG A 175 4.32 -22.88 21.87
N ILE A 176 4.53 -22.85 20.54
CA ILE A 176 3.98 -23.84 19.61
C ILE A 176 5.05 -24.89 19.32
N THR A 177 4.72 -26.16 19.55
CA THR A 177 5.63 -27.26 19.25
C THR A 177 5.97 -27.29 17.75
N PRO A 178 7.25 -27.42 17.37
CA PRO A 178 7.65 -27.52 15.97
C PRO A 178 6.90 -28.63 15.23
N CYS A 179 6.29 -28.26 14.10
CA CYS A 179 5.54 -29.17 13.25
C CYS A 179 5.57 -28.69 11.79
N PRO A 180 5.30 -29.57 10.80
CA PRO A 180 5.32 -29.20 9.38
C PRO A 180 4.41 -28.02 9.04
N ALA A 181 3.22 -27.92 9.66
CA ALA A 181 2.31 -26.80 9.42
C ALA A 181 2.90 -25.45 9.91
N LEU A 182 3.60 -25.46 11.05
CA LEU A 182 4.28 -24.28 11.59
C LEU A 182 5.41 -23.80 10.67
N ASP A 183 6.17 -24.71 10.06
CA ASP A 183 7.21 -24.34 9.10
C ASP A 183 6.60 -23.70 7.85
N VAL A 184 5.48 -24.24 7.37
CA VAL A 184 4.79 -23.71 6.19
C VAL A 184 4.19 -22.33 6.47
N ILE A 185 3.56 -22.10 7.62
CA ILE A 185 3.02 -20.77 7.93
C ILE A 185 4.13 -19.73 8.11
N ARG A 186 5.27 -20.09 8.72
CA ARG A 186 6.43 -19.18 8.81
C ARG A 186 6.98 -18.80 7.43
N ALA A 187 7.05 -19.78 6.52
CA ALA A 187 7.41 -19.51 5.13
C ALA A 187 6.37 -18.63 4.42
N LEU A 188 5.08 -18.89 4.64
CA LEU A 188 3.99 -18.09 4.08
C LEU A 188 4.05 -16.64 4.55
N LEU A 189 4.22 -16.39 5.85
CA LEU A 189 4.38 -15.04 6.37
C LEU A 189 5.61 -14.33 5.79
N THR A 190 6.69 -15.07 5.53
CA THR A 190 7.88 -14.50 4.88
C THR A 190 7.58 -14.04 3.46
N GLU A 191 6.85 -14.83 2.67
CA GLU A 191 6.39 -14.42 1.34
C GLU A 191 5.40 -13.26 1.40
N LEU A 192 4.49 -13.22 2.39
CA LEU A 192 3.55 -12.11 2.56
C LEU A 192 4.22 -10.78 2.93
N ARG A 193 5.31 -10.82 3.71
CA ARG A 193 6.14 -9.62 3.92
C ARG A 193 6.86 -9.19 2.63
N ARG A 194 7.22 -10.14 1.77
CA ARG A 194 7.77 -9.81 0.44
C ARG A 194 6.70 -9.18 -0.44
N LEU A 195 5.47 -9.70 -0.43
CA LEU A 195 4.32 -9.09 -1.09
C LEU A 195 4.08 -7.66 -0.60
N ASP A 196 4.09 -7.40 0.72
CA ASP A 196 3.92 -6.03 1.25
C ASP A 196 4.98 -5.06 0.74
N ARG A 197 6.24 -5.52 0.64
CA ARG A 197 7.36 -4.69 0.19
C ARG A 197 7.40 -4.50 -1.32
N ASP A 198 7.20 -5.58 -2.08
CA ASP A 198 7.53 -5.64 -3.51
C ASP A 198 6.27 -5.67 -4.40
N GLY A 199 5.09 -5.97 -3.83
CA GLY A 199 3.82 -6.06 -4.56
C GLY A 199 3.63 -7.37 -5.34
N ASP A 200 4.54 -8.34 -5.18
CA ASP A 200 4.54 -9.64 -5.88
C ASP A 200 4.10 -10.80 -4.97
N TRP A 201 3.14 -11.59 -5.46
CA TRP A 201 2.61 -12.77 -4.80
C TRP A 201 3.62 -13.92 -4.65
N GLY A 202 4.55 -14.08 -5.59
CA GLY A 202 5.58 -15.11 -5.44
C GLY A 202 5.05 -16.53 -5.24
N ALA A 203 5.52 -17.18 -4.16
CA ALA A 203 5.12 -18.52 -3.78
C ALA A 203 3.91 -18.56 -2.81
N THR A 204 3.27 -17.41 -2.54
CA THR A 204 2.20 -17.27 -1.53
C THR A 204 1.10 -18.31 -1.69
N PHE A 205 0.51 -18.45 -2.88
CA PHE A 205 -0.60 -19.39 -3.10
C PHE A 205 -0.17 -20.86 -3.03
N ALA A 206 1.05 -21.19 -3.50
CA ALA A 206 1.59 -22.54 -3.36
C ALA A 206 1.82 -22.93 -1.88
N LEU A 207 2.29 -21.98 -1.07
CA LEU A 207 2.46 -22.17 0.38
C LEU A 207 1.13 -22.27 1.12
N ARG A 208 0.13 -21.48 0.72
CA ARG A 208 -1.24 -21.60 1.22
C ARG A 208 -1.79 -23.01 0.99
N ASP A 209 -1.66 -23.55 -0.22
CA ASP A 209 -2.15 -24.88 -0.56
C ASP A 209 -1.41 -25.98 0.23
N ARG A 210 -0.09 -25.82 0.41
CA ARG A 210 0.70 -26.70 1.26
C ARG A 210 0.30 -26.64 2.73
N LEU A 211 -0.07 -25.46 3.23
CA LEU A 211 -0.55 -25.28 4.60
C LEU A 211 -1.87 -26.04 4.80
N ARG A 212 -2.81 -25.92 3.85
CA ARG A 212 -4.06 -26.69 3.86
C ARG A 212 -3.82 -28.20 3.92
N CYS A 213 -2.94 -28.72 3.07
CA CYS A 213 -2.60 -30.14 3.10
C CYS A 213 -2.00 -30.58 4.45
N SER A 214 -1.16 -29.74 5.06
CA SER A 214 -0.53 -30.04 6.36
C SER A 214 -1.55 -30.08 7.51
N VAL A 215 -2.53 -29.16 7.48
CA VAL A 215 -3.63 -29.13 8.46
C VAL A 215 -4.53 -30.35 8.32
N VAL A 216 -4.93 -30.71 7.08
CA VAL A 216 -5.77 -31.90 6.81
C VAL A 216 -5.07 -33.20 7.20
N ALA A 217 -3.75 -33.27 7.07
CA ALA A 217 -2.95 -34.43 7.48
C ALA A 217 -2.78 -34.55 9.01
N GLY A 218 -3.36 -33.65 9.80
CA GLY A 218 -3.23 -33.65 11.26
C GLY A 218 -1.82 -33.32 11.76
N SER A 219 -0.99 -32.67 10.93
CA SER A 219 0.39 -32.30 11.25
C SER A 219 0.47 -31.00 12.04
N THR A 220 -0.26 -30.91 13.15
CA THR A 220 -0.46 -29.69 13.91
C THR A 220 0.20 -29.79 15.28
N GLY A 221 0.92 -28.74 15.68
CA GLY A 221 1.70 -28.74 16.92
C GLY A 221 0.82 -28.74 18.17
N GLU A 222 1.27 -29.41 19.22
CA GLU A 222 0.73 -29.21 20.57
C GLU A 222 1.05 -27.78 21.03
N GLY A 223 0.11 -27.13 21.72
CA GLY A 223 0.25 -25.77 22.26
C GLY A 223 -0.52 -24.67 21.51
N MET A 224 -1.16 -24.98 20.37
CA MET A 224 -2.09 -24.05 19.72
C MET A 224 -3.41 -23.97 20.46
N ASP A 225 -3.86 -22.76 20.79
CA ASP A 225 -5.21 -22.53 21.30
C ASP A 225 -6.23 -22.36 20.17
N ALA A 226 -7.50 -22.21 20.53
CA ALA A 226 -8.58 -22.03 19.56
C ALA A 226 -8.46 -20.71 18.77
N GLN A 227 -7.81 -19.68 19.34
CA GLN A 227 -7.62 -18.39 18.71
C GLN A 227 -6.53 -18.46 17.63
N ASP A 228 -5.42 -19.15 17.89
CA ASP A 228 -4.36 -19.41 16.91
C ASP A 228 -4.93 -20.09 15.66
N TRP A 229 -5.76 -21.11 15.90
CA TRP A 229 -6.46 -21.84 14.85
C TRP A 229 -7.42 -20.97 14.04
N ALA A 230 -8.16 -20.08 14.70
CA ALA A 230 -9.05 -19.17 14.04
C ALA A 230 -8.29 -18.22 13.10
N LEU A 231 -7.17 -17.64 13.56
CA LEU A 231 -6.37 -16.71 12.75
C LEU A 231 -5.76 -17.39 11.52
N TRP A 232 -5.33 -18.66 11.64
CA TRP A 232 -4.81 -19.42 10.49
C TRP A 232 -5.89 -19.67 9.44
N TRP A 233 -7.12 -19.95 9.86
CA TRP A 233 -8.23 -20.11 8.93
C TRP A 233 -8.61 -18.80 8.25
N VAL A 234 -8.68 -17.69 9.01
CA VAL A 234 -8.93 -16.35 8.45
C VAL A 234 -7.86 -16.01 7.41
N LEU A 235 -6.59 -16.39 7.64
CA LEU A 235 -5.51 -16.17 6.68
C LEU A 235 -5.75 -16.93 5.38
N LEU A 236 -6.15 -18.20 5.48
CA LEU A 236 -6.43 -19.04 4.32
C LEU A 236 -7.66 -18.55 3.53
N GLU A 237 -8.70 -18.09 4.22
CA GLU A 237 -9.90 -17.51 3.60
C GLU A 237 -9.60 -16.20 2.88
N GLU A 238 -8.81 -15.32 3.52
CA GLU A 238 -8.44 -14.04 2.94
C GLU A 238 -7.55 -14.21 1.69
N LEU A 239 -6.64 -15.19 1.69
CA LEU A 239 -5.85 -15.53 0.52
C LEU A 239 -6.70 -16.09 -0.63
N ASP A 240 -7.73 -16.88 -0.33
CA ASP A 240 -8.67 -17.36 -1.34
C ASP A 240 -9.48 -16.21 -1.95
N ARG A 241 -9.96 -15.29 -1.11
CA ARG A 241 -10.68 -14.10 -1.55
C ARG A 241 -9.82 -13.28 -2.52
N LEU A 242 -8.57 -13.02 -2.17
CA LEU A 242 -7.65 -12.25 -2.99
C LEU A 242 -7.27 -12.97 -4.29
N GLN A 243 -7.06 -14.28 -4.26
CA GLN A 243 -6.83 -15.05 -5.49
C GLN A 243 -8.04 -14.99 -6.44
N ALA A 244 -9.26 -15.04 -5.89
CA ALA A 244 -10.47 -14.94 -6.70
C ALA A 244 -10.63 -13.56 -7.34
N LEU A 245 -10.24 -12.48 -6.64
CA LEU A 245 -10.23 -11.14 -7.19
C LEU A 245 -9.24 -11.01 -8.35
N ASP A 246 -7.99 -11.47 -8.17
CA ASP A 246 -6.98 -11.47 -9.23
C ASP A 246 -7.39 -12.30 -10.45
N ALA A 247 -8.13 -13.39 -10.25
CA ALA A 247 -8.66 -14.21 -11.34
C ALA A 247 -9.87 -13.57 -12.06
N SER A 248 -10.53 -12.60 -11.42
CA SER A 248 -11.73 -11.94 -11.94
C SER A 248 -11.45 -10.64 -12.68
N GLU A 249 -10.26 -10.06 -12.52
CA GLU A 249 -9.83 -8.94 -13.37
C GLU A 249 -9.56 -9.47 -14.78
N PRO A 250 -10.32 -9.05 -15.81
CA PRO A 250 -10.02 -9.43 -17.17
C PRO A 250 -8.65 -8.86 -17.54
N ALA A 251 -7.79 -9.69 -18.13
CA ALA A 251 -6.59 -9.21 -18.79
C ALA A 251 -7.01 -8.24 -19.90
N GLU A 252 -6.99 -6.94 -19.62
CA GLU A 252 -7.24 -5.91 -20.62
C GLU A 252 -6.14 -5.99 -21.68
N SER A 253 -6.53 -6.55 -22.83
CA SER A 253 -5.76 -6.71 -24.06
C SER A 253 -5.86 -5.49 -24.97
#